data_AF-A0A941NH89-F1
#
_entry.id   AF-A0A941NH89-F1
#
_cell.length_a   1.000
_cell.length_b   1.000
_cell.length_c   1.000
_cell.angle_alpha   90.00
_cell.angle_beta   90.00
_cell.angle_gamma   90.00
#
_symmetry.space_group_name_H-M   'P 1'
#
loop_
_entity.id
_entity.type
_entity.pdbx_description
1 polymer ?
#
loop_
_entity_poly.entity_id
_entity_poly.type
_entity_poly.pdbx_seq_one_letter_code
_entity_poly.pdbx_strand_id
1 'polypeptide(L)'
;MRGIPAKRGLKSGLLLACVLAAGLGLSACTEIDNMFEDSGSDMAASDAAAPAAADAGAMAAPSANLPPPPSAGGGIAPVATITPVTIESGPDTGTQVNKTIQTLRSQMAGLEGKLGANAQRLADLRNNGAGAATAYQESKARITARLQIGTTKGNPELVSEWNSAQASLDAVSANINQLSALGTDVTGDSSTAHFALDQISATFNVSGAVDEDHRQLQLLEDETNQTIVLIDRLLKEVSDNVQRQTAYVANERSNLAILSNSIKSGELYGGTPGLTAAAASNNLQFASSGTPLVVVRFDRPNVDYQQVLYAALNQALQSRPNANFQVVAVAPTRGNAASVQMAQTTARRHAQDVMRSMTDMGVPASRMNVASSTDPAAASSEVRVFIR
;
A
#
# COMPACT_ATOMS: atom_id res chain seq x y z
N MET A 1 30.30 -65.22 -6.39
CA MET A 1 30.73 -64.53 -5.15
C MET A 1 29.51 -63.76 -4.65
N ARG A 2 28.75 -64.25 -3.65
CA ARG A 2 28.87 -63.89 -2.21
C ARG A 2 28.97 -62.37 -2.02
N GLY A 3 28.11 -61.62 -1.33
CA GLY A 3 26.97 -61.85 -0.45
C GLY A 3 26.67 -60.51 0.26
N ILE A 4 25.42 -60.23 0.62
CA ILE A 4 25.04 -59.18 1.59
C ILE A 4 25.13 -59.85 2.97
N PRO A 5 25.75 -59.27 4.04
CA PRO A 5 24.96 -58.41 4.95
C PRO A 5 25.69 -57.39 5.87
N ALA A 6 24.95 -56.32 6.19
CA ALA A 6 24.66 -55.74 7.51
C ALA A 6 25.77 -55.22 8.47
N LYS A 7 25.47 -54.04 9.05
CA LYS A 7 25.41 -53.67 10.50
C LYS A 7 26.00 -52.26 10.73
N ARG A 8 25.17 -51.29 11.11
CA ARG A 8 24.76 -50.90 12.49
C ARG A 8 25.85 -50.09 13.21
N GLY A 9 25.54 -48.84 13.54
CA GLY A 9 26.44 -47.98 14.32
C GLY A 9 25.83 -46.63 14.68
N LEU A 10 24.81 -46.64 15.54
CA LEU A 10 24.35 -45.48 16.29
C LEU A 10 25.48 -45.05 17.24
N LYS A 11 25.95 -43.79 17.20
CA LYS A 11 26.71 -43.18 18.30
C LYS A 11 26.34 -41.70 18.45
N SER A 12 25.57 -41.44 19.51
CA SER A 12 25.52 -40.17 20.21
C SER A 12 26.85 -39.89 20.92
N GLY A 13 27.21 -38.62 21.05
CA GLY A 13 28.34 -38.09 21.84
C GLY A 13 28.92 -36.87 21.11
N LEU A 14 28.43 -35.65 21.36
CA LEU A 14 28.77 -34.74 22.48
C LEU A 14 30.18 -34.11 22.30
N LEU A 15 30.23 -32.78 22.53
CA LEU A 15 31.35 -31.83 22.60
C LEU A 15 31.55 -31.03 21.30
N LEU A 16 31.78 -29.71 21.28
CA LEU A 16 31.86 -28.64 22.28
C LEU A 16 32.11 -27.37 21.45
N ALA A 17 31.29 -26.32 21.59
CA ALA A 17 31.67 -24.99 21.09
C ALA A 17 30.96 -23.89 21.90
N CYS A 18 31.77 -23.18 22.66
CA CYS A 18 31.47 -21.99 23.44
C CYS A 18 30.99 -20.82 22.57
N VAL A 19 30.25 -19.87 23.16
CA VAL A 19 30.63 -18.43 23.33
C VAL A 19 29.40 -17.53 23.50
N LEU A 20 29.37 -16.83 24.65
CA LEU A 20 28.84 -15.48 24.97
C LEU A 20 27.38 -15.10 24.61
N ALA A 21 26.65 -14.24 25.32
CA ALA A 21 26.77 -13.49 26.57
C ALA A 21 25.41 -12.75 26.78
N ALA A 22 25.30 -12.09 27.94
CA ALA A 22 24.32 -11.06 28.33
C ALA A 22 23.11 -11.54 29.15
N GLY A 23 23.30 -11.52 30.47
CA GLY A 23 22.23 -11.48 31.46
C GLY A 23 21.66 -10.06 31.58
N LEU A 24 20.34 -9.96 31.67
CA LEU A 24 19.62 -8.77 32.11
C LEU A 24 18.84 -9.16 33.36
N GLY A 25 19.29 -8.61 34.49
CA GLY A 25 18.56 -8.63 35.75
C GLY A 25 17.50 -7.53 35.77
N LEU A 26 16.31 -7.89 36.25
CA LEU A 26 15.25 -6.99 36.68
C LEU A 26 15.38 -6.80 38.19
N SER A 27 15.43 -5.55 38.66
CA SER A 27 14.56 -5.01 39.73
C SER A 27 15.11 -3.72 40.35
N ALA A 28 14.17 -2.79 40.55
CA ALA A 28 14.05 -1.77 41.59
C ALA A 28 15.12 -0.66 41.73
N CYS A 29 14.65 0.58 41.67
CA CYS A 29 14.78 1.55 42.77
C CYS A 29 13.76 2.69 42.61
N THR A 30 12.95 2.86 43.66
CA THR A 30 12.18 4.04 44.02
C THR A 30 13.07 5.10 44.67
N GLU A 31 12.50 6.28 44.88
CA GLU A 31 12.89 7.30 45.86
C GLU A 31 14.12 8.17 45.56
N ILE A 32 13.87 9.49 45.50
CA ILE A 32 14.59 10.61 46.12
C ILE A 32 14.19 11.85 45.30
N ASP A 33 13.33 12.71 45.84
CA ASP A 33 13.71 14.07 46.22
C ASP A 33 12.44 14.85 46.65
N ASN A 34 12.19 14.81 47.96
CA ASN A 34 11.35 15.78 48.65
C ASN A 34 12.31 16.52 49.58
N MET A 35 12.86 17.64 49.12
CA MET A 35 13.75 18.48 49.92
C MET A 35 13.54 19.96 49.56
N PHE A 36 12.42 20.53 50.00
CA PHE A 36 12.40 21.86 50.61
C PHE A 36 11.05 22.15 51.32
N GLU A 37 11.06 21.90 52.63
CA GLU A 37 10.37 22.65 53.69
C GLU A 37 10.48 24.17 53.41
N ASP A 38 9.61 25.11 53.79
CA ASP A 38 8.75 25.26 54.97
C ASP A 38 7.98 26.61 54.79
N SER A 39 7.02 26.86 55.69
CA SER A 39 6.49 28.16 56.10
C SER A 39 5.20 28.65 55.42
N GLY A 40 4.07 28.18 55.95
CA GLY A 40 3.43 28.96 57.02
C GLY A 40 2.23 29.85 56.66
N SER A 41 1.13 29.56 57.38
CA SER A 41 0.06 30.44 57.88
C SER A 41 -1.20 30.70 57.06
N ASP A 42 -2.31 30.28 57.71
CA ASP A 42 -3.70 30.69 57.56
C ASP A 42 -3.90 32.21 57.35
N MET A 43 -4.93 32.59 56.58
CA MET A 43 -6.01 33.44 57.11
C MET A 43 -7.22 33.55 56.17
N ALA A 44 -8.36 33.70 56.82
CA ALA A 44 -9.71 33.78 56.28
C ALA A 44 -10.12 35.20 55.85
N ALA A 45 -11.25 35.23 55.11
CA ALA A 45 -12.31 36.24 55.12
C ALA A 45 -12.14 37.58 54.36
N SER A 46 -13.20 37.80 53.54
CA SER A 46 -14.02 39.00 53.42
C SER A 46 -13.55 40.20 52.56
N ASP A 47 -14.38 40.42 51.53
CA ASP A 47 -15.15 41.64 51.24
C ASP A 47 -14.69 42.63 50.15
N ALA A 48 -15.74 43.09 49.46
CA ALA A 48 -15.96 44.40 48.85
C ALA A 48 -15.33 44.80 47.49
N ALA A 49 -16.27 44.92 46.54
CA ALA A 49 -16.63 46.14 45.81
C ALA A 49 -16.07 46.38 44.38
N ALA A 50 -17.02 46.40 43.45
CA ALA A 50 -16.96 47.12 42.17
C ALA A 50 -16.85 48.65 42.38
N PRO A 51 -16.51 49.40 41.33
CA PRO A 51 -17.60 50.08 40.62
C PRO A 51 -17.47 50.08 39.08
N ALA A 52 -18.62 50.33 38.45
CA ALA A 52 -18.84 50.46 37.02
C ALA A 52 -18.68 51.90 36.51
N ALA A 53 -18.30 52.04 35.23
CA ALA A 53 -18.61 53.11 34.24
C ALA A 53 -17.54 53.04 33.13
N ALA A 54 -17.76 53.27 31.84
CA ALA A 54 -18.93 53.53 31.03
C ALA A 54 -18.57 53.22 29.56
N ASP A 55 -19.63 53.14 28.75
CA ASP A 55 -19.77 52.92 27.31
C ASP A 55 -18.88 53.77 26.38
N ALA A 56 -18.37 53.15 25.32
CA ALA A 56 -18.08 53.79 24.02
C ALA A 56 -17.86 52.71 22.94
N GLY A 57 -18.78 52.64 21.99
CA GLY A 57 -18.86 51.59 20.97
C GLY A 57 -17.74 51.56 19.93
N ALA A 58 -17.57 50.37 19.35
CA ALA A 58 -16.95 50.18 18.04
C ALA A 58 -17.57 48.94 17.37
N MET A 59 -17.82 49.08 16.07
CA MET A 59 -18.68 48.27 15.22
C MET A 59 -18.22 46.81 15.07
N ALA A 60 -19.18 45.89 15.05
CA ALA A 60 -18.99 44.51 14.67
C ALA A 60 -18.58 44.41 13.19
N ALA A 61 -17.39 43.86 12.92
CA ALA A 61 -17.01 43.38 11.60
C ALA A 61 -17.62 41.98 11.38
N PRO A 62 -18.21 41.68 10.21
CA PRO A 62 -18.77 40.36 9.94
C PRO A 62 -17.62 39.37 9.74
N SER A 63 -17.50 38.40 10.64
CA SER A 63 -16.72 37.20 10.42
C SER A 63 -17.32 36.45 9.23
N ALA A 64 -16.67 36.54 8.07
CA ALA A 64 -16.97 35.67 6.94
C ALA A 64 -16.65 34.23 7.35
N ASN A 65 -17.71 33.51 7.72
CA ASN A 65 -17.70 32.09 8.02
C ASN A 65 -17.45 31.33 6.70
N LEU A 66 -16.18 31.26 6.28
CA LEU A 66 -15.76 30.38 5.21
C LEU A 66 -15.85 28.94 5.72
N PRO A 67 -16.68 28.07 5.11
CA PRO A 67 -16.69 26.66 5.47
C PRO A 67 -15.30 26.07 5.24
N PRO A 68 -14.81 25.19 6.14
CA PRO A 68 -13.58 24.46 5.88
C PRO A 68 -13.71 23.69 4.55
N PRO A 69 -12.62 23.54 3.77
CA PRO A 69 -12.68 22.76 2.54
C PRO A 69 -13.20 21.36 2.88
N PRO A 70 -14.05 20.76 2.01
CA PRO A 70 -14.53 19.41 2.24
C PRO A 70 -13.30 18.51 2.34
N SER A 71 -13.11 17.93 3.53
CA SER A 71 -12.27 16.77 3.71
C SER A 71 -12.74 15.77 2.66
N ALA A 72 -11.90 15.51 1.67
CA ALA A 72 -12.03 14.37 0.78
C ALA A 72 -11.73 13.11 1.60
N GLY A 73 -12.58 12.84 2.59
CA GLY A 73 -12.78 11.51 3.13
C GLY A 73 -13.38 10.72 2.00
N GLY A 74 -12.52 10.13 1.17
CA GLY A 74 -12.92 8.99 0.37
C GLY A 74 -13.55 8.02 1.33
N GLY A 75 -14.87 7.86 1.22
CA GLY A 75 -15.65 6.99 2.09
C GLY A 75 -14.96 5.65 2.10
N ILE A 76 -14.38 5.32 3.25
CA ILE A 76 -13.91 3.98 3.52
C ILE A 76 -15.19 3.18 3.54
N ALA A 77 -15.46 2.43 2.47
CA ALA A 77 -16.59 1.51 2.44
C ALA A 77 -16.53 0.68 3.73
N PRO A 78 -17.68 0.43 4.40
CA PRO A 78 -17.68 -0.36 5.61
C PRO A 78 -17.04 -1.72 5.30
N VAL A 79 -15.92 -1.99 5.96
CA VAL A 79 -15.19 -3.26 5.84
C VAL A 79 -16.11 -4.34 6.35
N ALA A 80 -16.26 -5.42 5.59
CA ALA A 80 -16.97 -6.61 6.03
C ALA A 80 -16.28 -7.15 7.29
N THR A 81 -16.89 -6.92 8.46
CA THR A 81 -16.40 -7.45 9.72
C THR A 81 -16.41 -8.97 9.63
N ILE A 82 -15.24 -9.60 9.73
CA ILE A 82 -15.12 -11.06 9.83
C ILE A 82 -15.61 -11.41 11.23
N THR A 83 -16.88 -11.80 11.32
CA THR A 83 -17.46 -12.32 12.56
C THR A 83 -17.11 -13.80 12.64
N PRO A 84 -16.46 -14.25 13.73
CA PRO A 84 -16.20 -15.67 13.93
C PRO A 84 -17.52 -16.45 13.95
N VAL A 85 -17.50 -17.67 13.43
CA VAL A 85 -18.59 -18.62 13.64
C VAL A 85 -18.57 -19.03 15.12
N THR A 86 -19.69 -19.53 15.64
CA THR A 86 -19.75 -20.07 17.01
C THR A 86 -19.95 -21.56 16.89
N ILE A 87 -18.99 -22.35 17.39
CA ILE A 87 -19.10 -23.81 17.42
C ILE A 87 -20.05 -24.22 18.54
N GLU A 88 -21.17 -24.85 18.19
CA GLU A 88 -22.11 -25.36 19.19
C GLU A 88 -21.49 -26.54 19.98
N SER A 89 -21.89 -26.74 21.23
CA SER A 89 -21.45 -27.91 22.01
C SER A 89 -22.48 -29.03 21.91
N GLY A 90 -22.04 -30.23 21.51
CA GLY A 90 -22.91 -31.42 21.40
C GLY A 90 -22.95 -32.28 22.69
N PRO A 91 -24.05 -33.01 22.94
CA PRO A 91 -24.14 -33.97 24.06
C PRO A 91 -23.12 -35.13 23.94
N ASP A 92 -22.64 -35.62 25.08
CA ASP A 92 -21.72 -36.77 25.12
C ASP A 92 -22.49 -38.11 24.99
N THR A 93 -22.37 -38.75 23.84
CA THR A 93 -23.01 -40.03 23.53
C THR A 93 -22.18 -41.24 23.97
N GLY A 94 -20.95 -41.03 24.48
CA GLY A 94 -20.04 -42.08 24.92
C GLY A 94 -19.42 -42.94 23.81
N THR A 95 -19.73 -42.69 22.54
CA THR A 95 -19.19 -43.47 21.41
C THR A 95 -17.73 -43.10 21.09
N GLN A 96 -17.01 -43.99 20.41
CA GLN A 96 -15.66 -43.67 19.91
C GLN A 96 -15.69 -42.53 18.89
N VAL A 97 -16.80 -42.43 18.13
CA VAL A 97 -17.05 -41.36 17.16
C VAL A 97 -17.25 -40.02 17.86
N ASN A 98 -17.94 -39.99 19.01
CA ASN A 98 -18.05 -38.77 19.80
C ASN A 98 -16.69 -38.26 20.30
N LYS A 99 -15.78 -39.15 20.73
CA LYS A 99 -14.41 -38.73 21.11
C LYS A 99 -13.67 -38.04 19.95
N THR A 100 -13.85 -38.54 18.72
CA THR A 100 -13.30 -37.88 17.53
C THR A 100 -13.99 -36.56 17.23
N ILE A 101 -15.31 -36.46 17.36
CA ILE A 101 -16.07 -35.21 17.21
C ILE A 101 -15.60 -34.16 18.21
N GLN A 102 -15.41 -34.52 19.48
CA GLN A 102 -14.89 -33.61 20.50
C GLN A 102 -13.48 -33.11 20.18
N THR A 103 -12.62 -33.96 19.63
CA THR A 103 -11.29 -33.58 19.16
C THR A 103 -11.38 -32.58 18.00
N LEU A 104 -12.25 -32.84 17.03
CA LEU A 104 -12.48 -31.97 15.88
C LEU A 104 -13.06 -30.62 16.30
N ARG A 105 -14.03 -30.59 17.22
CA ARG A 105 -14.56 -29.34 17.79
C ARG A 105 -13.48 -28.51 18.47
N SER A 106 -12.60 -29.14 19.24
CA SER A 106 -11.47 -28.43 19.88
C SER A 106 -10.50 -27.84 18.84
N GLN A 107 -10.21 -28.60 17.77
CA GLN A 107 -9.41 -28.10 16.65
C GLN A 107 -10.07 -26.90 15.95
N MET A 108 -11.38 -26.98 15.69
CA MET A 108 -12.15 -25.90 15.08
C MET A 108 -12.23 -24.67 16.00
N ALA A 109 -12.42 -24.84 17.30
CA ALA A 109 -12.42 -23.71 18.24
C ALA A 109 -11.05 -23.01 18.28
N GLY A 110 -9.97 -23.77 18.19
CA GLY A 110 -8.62 -23.22 18.03
C GLY A 110 -8.45 -22.45 16.71
N LEU A 111 -9.00 -22.98 15.62
CA LEU A 111 -8.96 -22.34 14.30
C LEU A 111 -9.78 -21.03 14.29
N GLU A 112 -10.97 -21.00 14.88
CA GLU A 112 -11.78 -19.79 15.02
C GLU A 112 -11.07 -18.72 15.85
N GLY A 113 -10.41 -19.11 16.94
CA GLY A 113 -9.61 -18.21 17.75
C GLY A 113 -8.47 -17.57 16.93
N LYS A 114 -7.77 -18.36 16.11
CA LYS A 114 -6.75 -17.84 15.19
C LYS A 114 -7.35 -16.95 14.11
N LEU A 115 -8.48 -17.32 13.52
CA LEU A 115 -9.18 -16.53 12.52
C LEU A 115 -9.57 -15.15 13.08
N GLY A 116 -10.12 -15.10 14.29
CA GLY A 116 -10.42 -13.86 14.99
C GLY A 116 -9.18 -13.02 15.26
N ALA A 117 -8.09 -13.64 15.73
CA ALA A 117 -6.82 -12.95 15.97
C ALA A 117 -6.19 -12.40 14.67
N ASN A 118 -6.24 -13.17 13.59
CA ASN A 118 -5.76 -12.78 12.27
C ASN A 118 -6.60 -11.64 11.66
N ALA A 119 -7.92 -11.68 11.83
CA ALA A 119 -8.81 -10.59 11.43
C ALA A 119 -8.53 -9.30 12.21
N GLN A 120 -8.27 -9.40 13.52
CA GLN A 120 -7.89 -8.25 14.34
C GLN A 120 -6.52 -7.69 13.89
N ARG A 121 -5.53 -8.57 13.69
CA ARG A 121 -4.20 -8.19 13.21
C ARG A 121 -4.27 -7.48 11.86
N LEU A 122 -5.13 -7.93 10.95
CA LEU A 122 -5.37 -7.25 9.69
C LEU A 122 -5.94 -5.84 9.87
N ALA A 123 -6.92 -5.67 10.76
CA ALA A 123 -7.50 -4.37 11.06
C ALA A 123 -6.43 -3.40 11.63
N ASP A 124 -5.61 -3.89 12.56
CA ASP A 124 -4.50 -3.12 13.14
C ASP A 124 -3.46 -2.74 12.06
N LEU A 125 -3.07 -3.68 11.20
CA LEU A 125 -2.16 -3.41 10.10
C LEU A 125 -2.71 -2.36 9.14
N ARG A 126 -4.02 -2.41 8.84
CA ARG A 126 -4.67 -1.39 8.01
C ARG A 126 -4.65 -0.01 8.64
N ASN A 127 -4.95 0.08 9.93
CA ASN A 127 -4.92 1.34 10.66
C ASN A 127 -3.50 1.92 10.72
N ASN A 128 -2.50 1.07 10.98
CA ASN A 128 -1.09 1.46 11.00
C ASN A 128 -0.63 1.93 9.61
N GLY A 129 -0.98 1.21 8.55
CA GLY A 129 -0.67 1.59 7.17
C GLY A 129 -1.34 2.91 6.76
N ALA A 130 -2.61 3.12 7.15
CA ALA A 130 -3.33 4.36 6.91
C ALA A 130 -2.69 5.54 7.66
N GLY A 131 -2.33 5.36 8.94
CA GLY A 131 -1.64 6.37 9.74
C GLY A 131 -0.28 6.77 9.14
N ALA A 132 0.53 5.79 8.73
CA ALA A 132 1.81 6.04 8.08
C ALA A 132 1.64 6.76 6.72
N ALA A 133 0.63 6.39 5.94
CA ALA A 133 0.33 7.07 4.67
C ALA A 133 -0.14 8.52 4.87
N THR A 134 -0.93 8.80 5.91
CA THR A 134 -1.34 10.18 6.26
C THR A 134 -0.14 11.01 6.70
N ALA A 135 0.70 10.50 7.60
CA ALA A 135 1.91 11.18 8.04
C ALA A 135 2.84 11.53 6.86
N TYR A 136 2.98 10.60 5.90
CA TYR A 136 3.70 10.85 4.66
C TYR A 136 3.11 12.01 3.85
N GLN A 137 1.79 12.01 3.63
CA GLN A 137 1.12 13.04 2.84
C GLN A 137 1.20 14.42 3.51
N GLU A 138 1.13 14.48 4.83
CA GLU A 138 1.33 15.72 5.58
C GLU A 138 2.75 16.28 5.40
N SER A 139 3.78 15.45 5.56
CA SER A 139 5.18 15.85 5.32
C SER A 139 5.38 16.32 3.88
N LYS A 140 4.82 15.60 2.90
CA LYS A 140 4.83 16.00 1.48
C LYS A 140 4.14 17.35 1.26
N ALA A 141 3.00 17.60 1.90
CA ALA A 141 2.27 18.87 1.79
C ALA A 141 3.09 20.03 2.38
N ARG A 142 3.70 19.85 3.56
CA ARG A 142 4.57 20.86 4.19
C ARG A 142 5.79 21.19 3.33
N ILE A 143 6.45 20.17 2.77
CA ILE A 143 7.57 20.34 1.84
C ILE A 143 7.12 21.12 0.60
N THR A 144 6.02 20.71 -0.02
CA THR A 144 5.52 21.31 -1.25
C THR A 144 5.11 22.77 -1.04
N ALA A 145 4.43 23.08 0.07
CA ALA A 145 4.03 24.45 0.40
C ALA A 145 5.24 25.38 0.58
N ARG A 146 6.30 24.92 1.26
CA ARG A 146 7.54 25.70 1.40
C ARG A 146 8.30 25.84 0.08
N LEU A 147 8.30 24.82 -0.78
CA LEU A 147 8.91 24.90 -2.10
C LEU A 147 8.16 25.83 -3.05
N GLN A 148 6.85 25.98 -2.91
CA GLN A 148 6.03 26.92 -3.70
C GLN A 148 6.30 28.38 -3.37
N ILE A 149 6.53 28.68 -2.09
CA ILE A 149 6.89 30.03 -1.61
C ILE A 149 8.33 30.39 -2.02
N GLY A 150 9.15 29.37 -2.30
CA GLY A 150 10.59 29.50 -2.53
C GLY A 150 11.35 29.36 -1.22
N THR A 151 12.40 28.54 -1.24
CA THR A 151 13.23 28.25 -0.08
C THR A 151 14.71 28.37 -0.46
N THR A 152 15.56 28.60 0.53
CA THR A 152 17.01 28.52 0.32
C THR A 152 17.40 27.12 -0.13
N LYS A 153 18.39 27.06 -1.02
CA LYS A 153 18.96 25.83 -1.57
C LYS A 153 19.41 24.93 -0.42
N GLY A 154 18.86 23.72 -0.31
CA GLY A 154 19.27 22.75 0.71
C GLY A 154 18.87 23.12 2.14
N ASN A 155 17.75 23.79 2.33
CA ASN A 155 17.22 24.14 3.65
C ASN A 155 17.14 22.89 4.56
N PRO A 156 17.82 22.88 5.73
CA PRO A 156 17.86 21.70 6.61
C PRO A 156 16.49 21.31 7.17
N GLU A 157 15.56 22.26 7.33
CA GLU A 157 14.19 21.99 7.76
C GLU A 157 13.44 21.10 6.75
N LEU A 158 13.62 21.37 5.46
CA LEU A 158 13.02 20.57 4.39
C LEU A 158 13.67 19.19 4.27
N VAL A 159 14.98 19.11 4.53
CA VAL A 159 15.69 17.83 4.59
C VAL A 159 15.18 16.99 5.77
N SER A 160 14.93 17.61 6.92
CA SER A 160 14.32 16.95 8.09
C SER A 160 12.91 16.43 7.78
N GLU A 161 12.05 17.26 7.19
CA GLU A 161 10.70 16.84 6.75
C GLU A 161 10.74 15.73 5.70
N TRP A 162 11.72 15.77 4.78
CA TRP A 162 11.91 14.72 3.79
C TRP A 162 12.36 13.41 4.43
N ASN A 163 13.25 13.46 5.44
CA ASN A 163 13.63 12.29 6.22
C ASN A 163 12.43 11.71 7.00
N SER A 164 11.54 12.55 7.53
CA SER A 164 10.28 12.12 8.14
C SER A 164 9.36 11.43 7.13
N ALA A 165 9.22 12.00 5.93
CA ALA A 165 8.47 11.38 4.84
C ALA A 165 9.07 10.03 4.42
N GLN A 166 10.40 9.93 4.35
CA GLN A 166 11.10 8.68 4.07
C GLN A 166 10.80 7.62 5.15
N ALA A 167 10.90 7.98 6.44
CA ALA A 167 10.60 7.08 7.54
C ALA A 167 9.15 6.57 7.51
N SER A 168 8.19 7.43 7.16
CA SER A 168 6.79 7.02 7.00
C SER A 168 6.57 6.04 5.83
N LEU A 169 7.27 6.19 4.69
CA LEU A 169 7.22 5.19 3.62
C LEU A 169 7.89 3.87 4.00
N ASP A 170 8.93 3.91 4.82
CA ASP A 170 9.58 2.72 5.35
C ASP A 170 8.67 1.99 6.36
N ALA A 171 7.87 2.72 7.15
CA ALA A 171 6.82 2.14 7.98
C ALA A 171 5.71 1.46 7.16
N VAL A 172 5.27 2.06 6.04
CA VAL A 172 4.34 1.38 5.11
C VAL A 172 4.99 0.12 4.52
N SER A 173 6.28 0.18 4.17
CA SER A 173 7.01 -1.00 3.67
C SER A 173 7.09 -2.12 4.71
N ALA A 174 7.33 -1.79 5.99
CA ALA A 174 7.29 -2.75 7.08
C ALA A 174 5.89 -3.35 7.29
N ASN A 175 4.83 -2.54 7.14
CA ASN A 175 3.45 -3.00 7.19
C ASN A 175 3.13 -4.03 6.08
N ILE A 176 3.63 -3.81 4.86
CA ILE A 176 3.48 -4.77 3.74
C ILE A 176 4.13 -6.13 4.07
N ASN A 177 5.29 -6.11 4.73
CA ASN A 177 5.96 -7.35 5.16
C ASN A 177 5.13 -8.08 6.22
N GLN A 178 4.52 -7.35 7.16
CA GLN A 178 3.63 -7.92 8.17
C GLN A 178 2.33 -8.47 7.56
N LEU A 179 1.78 -7.82 6.53
CA LEU A 179 0.63 -8.33 5.76
C LEU A 179 0.99 -9.60 4.99
N SER A 180 2.18 -9.66 4.39
CA SER A 180 2.67 -10.87 3.71
C SER A 180 2.85 -12.05 4.67
N ALA A 181 3.35 -11.78 5.89
CA ALA A 181 3.44 -12.79 6.95
C ALA A 181 2.05 -13.27 7.38
N LEU A 182 1.11 -12.35 7.60
CA LEU A 182 -0.29 -12.69 7.89
C LEU A 182 -0.92 -13.56 6.79
N GLY A 183 -0.66 -13.26 5.52
CA GLY A 183 -1.13 -14.10 4.41
C GLY A 183 -0.59 -15.53 4.46
N THR A 184 0.65 -15.70 4.93
CA THR A 184 1.26 -17.03 5.13
C THR A 184 0.58 -17.78 6.28
N ASP A 185 0.32 -17.09 7.40
CA ASP A 185 -0.38 -17.66 8.56
C ASP A 185 -1.80 -18.13 8.16
N VAL A 186 -2.55 -17.29 7.45
CA VAL A 186 -3.92 -17.59 6.97
C VAL A 186 -3.94 -18.75 5.96
N THR A 187 -2.90 -18.89 5.14
CA THR A 187 -2.76 -20.06 4.24
C THR A 187 -2.54 -21.37 5.01
N GLY A 188 -1.79 -21.31 6.12
CA GLY A 188 -1.63 -22.43 7.04
C GLY A 188 -2.94 -22.81 7.74
N ASP A 189 -3.72 -21.82 8.15
CA ASP A 189 -5.04 -22.02 8.73
C ASP A 189 -6.03 -22.62 7.73
N SER A 190 -6.03 -22.17 6.46
CA SER A 190 -6.81 -22.77 5.36
C SER A 190 -6.51 -24.27 5.19
N SER A 191 -5.22 -24.63 5.18
CA SER A 191 -4.80 -26.04 5.06
C SER A 191 -5.30 -26.88 6.24
N THR A 192 -5.30 -26.31 7.45
CA THR A 192 -5.80 -26.96 8.66
C THR A 192 -7.32 -27.15 8.61
N ALA A 193 -8.05 -26.16 8.10
CA ALA A 193 -9.51 -26.21 7.93
C ALA A 193 -9.92 -27.31 6.94
N HIS A 194 -9.24 -27.41 5.79
CA HIS A 194 -9.48 -28.48 4.81
C HIS A 194 -9.17 -29.87 5.38
N PHE A 195 -8.08 -30.02 6.12
CA PHE A 195 -7.77 -31.28 6.79
C PHE A 195 -8.84 -31.70 7.80
N ALA A 196 -9.39 -30.73 8.56
CA ALA A 196 -10.48 -31.01 9.48
C ALA A 196 -11.75 -31.44 8.74
N LEU A 197 -12.07 -30.80 7.60
CA LEU A 197 -13.19 -31.19 6.75
C LEU A 197 -13.04 -32.63 6.23
N ASP A 198 -11.87 -32.99 5.71
CA ASP A 198 -11.58 -34.36 5.25
C ASP A 198 -11.71 -35.38 6.39
N GLN A 199 -11.24 -35.02 7.59
CA GLN A 199 -11.35 -35.87 8.78
C GLN A 199 -12.81 -36.02 9.24
N ILE A 200 -13.65 -34.98 9.14
CA ILE A 200 -15.09 -35.04 9.39
C ILE A 200 -15.75 -36.01 8.40
N SER A 201 -15.50 -35.85 7.09
CA SER A 201 -16.00 -36.73 6.04
C SER A 201 -15.55 -38.20 6.21
N ALA A 202 -14.31 -38.42 6.69
CA ALA A 202 -13.83 -39.76 7.01
C ALA A 202 -14.57 -40.35 8.22
N THR A 203 -14.87 -39.52 9.23
CA THR A 203 -15.55 -39.94 10.47
C THR A 203 -17.00 -40.37 10.20
N PHE A 204 -17.68 -39.76 9.22
CA PHE A 204 -19.00 -40.20 8.75
C PHE A 204 -19.04 -41.65 8.24
N ASN A 205 -17.92 -42.19 7.76
CA ASN A 205 -17.85 -43.55 7.23
C ASN A 205 -17.45 -44.60 8.29
N VAL A 206 -17.19 -44.18 9.53
CA VAL A 206 -16.80 -45.07 10.63
C VAL A 206 -18.03 -45.74 11.23
N SER A 207 -18.04 -47.07 11.28
CA SER A 207 -19.13 -47.84 11.88
C SER A 207 -19.15 -47.72 13.42
N GLY A 208 -20.34 -47.68 14.02
CA GLY A 208 -20.54 -47.62 15.48
C GLY A 208 -20.94 -46.24 16.03
N ALA A 209 -21.26 -45.29 15.16
CA ALA A 209 -21.86 -44.01 15.53
C ALA A 209 -23.36 -44.14 15.82
N VAL A 210 -23.89 -43.32 16.73
CA VAL A 210 -25.34 -43.14 16.93
C VAL A 210 -25.90 -42.04 16.02
N ASP A 211 -27.22 -41.97 15.84
CA ASP A 211 -27.86 -40.92 15.03
C ASP A 211 -27.54 -39.51 15.53
N GLU A 212 -27.32 -39.37 16.84
CA GLU A 212 -26.90 -38.10 17.45
C GLU A 212 -25.49 -37.68 17.02
N ASP A 213 -24.55 -38.62 16.87
CA ASP A 213 -23.20 -38.33 16.39
C ASP A 213 -23.24 -37.84 14.93
N HIS A 214 -24.11 -38.42 14.10
CA HIS A 214 -24.28 -37.98 12.71
C HIS A 214 -24.84 -36.56 12.63
N ARG A 215 -25.82 -36.20 13.47
CA ARG A 215 -26.31 -34.81 13.55
C ARG A 215 -25.21 -33.85 13.98
N GLN A 216 -24.38 -34.23 14.95
CA GLN A 216 -23.26 -33.42 15.41
C GLN A 216 -22.19 -33.23 14.34
N LEU A 217 -21.86 -34.28 13.58
CA LEU A 217 -20.93 -34.21 12.46
C LEU A 217 -21.46 -33.30 11.35
N GLN A 218 -22.76 -33.36 11.03
CA GLN A 218 -23.36 -32.52 10.00
C GLN A 218 -23.29 -31.03 10.37
N LEU A 219 -23.61 -30.70 11.62
CA LEU A 219 -23.45 -29.33 12.13
C LEU A 219 -21.97 -28.88 12.06
N LEU A 220 -21.04 -29.74 12.50
CA LEU A 220 -19.62 -29.41 12.49
C LEU A 220 -19.06 -29.26 11.06
N GLU A 221 -19.58 -30.03 10.11
CA GLU A 221 -19.26 -29.90 8.68
C GLU A 221 -19.72 -28.54 8.14
N ASP A 222 -20.95 -28.12 8.45
CA ASP A 222 -21.48 -26.81 8.05
C ASP A 222 -20.66 -25.65 8.66
N GLU A 223 -20.35 -25.71 9.95
CA GLU A 223 -19.49 -24.75 10.67
C GLU A 223 -18.08 -24.68 10.05
N THR A 224 -17.50 -25.83 9.69
CA THR A 224 -16.18 -25.91 9.06
C THR A 224 -16.20 -25.32 7.66
N ASN A 225 -17.21 -25.63 6.85
CA ASN A 225 -17.39 -25.04 5.52
C ASN A 225 -17.55 -23.52 5.59
N GLN A 226 -18.30 -23.01 6.57
CA GLN A 226 -18.43 -21.57 6.79
C GLN A 226 -17.08 -20.94 7.19
N THR A 227 -16.30 -21.61 8.03
CA THR A 227 -14.96 -21.16 8.44
C THR A 227 -14.00 -21.08 7.26
N ILE A 228 -14.02 -22.05 6.35
CA ILE A 228 -13.22 -22.03 5.11
C ILE A 228 -13.55 -20.79 4.27
N VAL A 229 -14.83 -20.47 4.08
CA VAL A 229 -15.24 -19.27 3.31
C VAL A 229 -14.74 -17.97 3.94
N LEU A 230 -14.71 -17.90 5.28
CA LEU A 230 -14.16 -16.73 5.98
C LEU A 230 -12.64 -16.62 5.83
N ILE A 231 -11.92 -17.75 5.88
CA ILE A 231 -10.48 -17.80 5.64
C ILE A 231 -10.16 -17.34 4.21
N ASP A 232 -10.91 -17.81 3.21
CA ASP A 232 -10.71 -17.41 1.81
C ASP A 232 -10.97 -15.91 1.59
N ARG A 233 -12.02 -15.38 2.24
CA ARG A 233 -12.30 -13.94 2.21
C ARG A 233 -11.15 -13.16 2.83
N LEU A 234 -10.63 -13.60 3.98
CA LEU A 234 -9.49 -12.97 4.65
C LEU A 234 -8.23 -13.00 3.77
N LEU A 235 -7.92 -14.15 3.16
CA LEU A 235 -6.78 -14.32 2.27
C LEU A 235 -6.86 -13.41 1.05
N LYS A 236 -8.03 -13.33 0.42
CA LYS A 236 -8.29 -12.42 -0.70
C LYS A 236 -8.05 -10.97 -0.29
N GLU A 237 -8.55 -10.60 0.88
CA GLU A 237 -8.47 -9.24 1.38
C GLU A 237 -7.03 -8.81 1.72
N VAL A 238 -6.26 -9.70 2.35
CA VAL A 238 -4.81 -9.52 2.58
C VAL A 238 -4.06 -9.36 1.26
N SER A 239 -4.33 -10.24 0.29
CA SER A 239 -3.66 -10.23 -1.02
C SER A 239 -3.92 -8.94 -1.80
N ASP A 240 -5.18 -8.51 -1.87
CA ASP A 240 -5.56 -7.25 -2.54
C ASP A 240 -4.90 -6.04 -1.85
N ASN A 241 -4.78 -6.09 -0.53
CA ASN A 241 -4.14 -5.03 0.25
C ASN A 241 -2.62 -4.94 -0.02
N VAL A 242 -1.92 -6.08 0.00
CA VAL A 242 -0.48 -6.16 -0.33
C VAL A 242 -0.20 -5.63 -1.72
N GLN A 243 -0.98 -6.03 -2.73
CA GLN A 243 -0.80 -5.56 -4.11
C GLN A 243 -1.01 -4.04 -4.23
N ARG A 244 -2.09 -3.51 -3.63
CA ARG A 244 -2.39 -2.08 -3.64
C ARG A 244 -1.31 -1.26 -2.93
N GLN A 245 -0.88 -1.67 -1.75
CA GLN A 245 0.14 -0.96 -0.98
C GLN A 245 1.52 -1.00 -1.65
N THR A 246 1.89 -2.13 -2.27
CA THR A 246 3.17 -2.25 -2.99
C THR A 246 3.23 -1.27 -4.17
N ALA A 247 2.15 -1.19 -4.94
CA ALA A 247 2.04 -0.22 -6.04
C ALA A 247 2.10 1.23 -5.52
N TYR A 248 1.43 1.53 -4.41
CA TYR A 248 1.47 2.86 -3.78
C TYR A 248 2.89 3.26 -3.36
N VAL A 249 3.60 2.41 -2.61
CA VAL A 249 4.96 2.69 -2.12
C VAL A 249 5.95 2.90 -3.28
N ALA A 250 5.85 2.10 -4.34
CA ALA A 250 6.72 2.25 -5.51
C ALA A 250 6.57 3.64 -6.17
N ASN A 251 5.32 4.10 -6.35
CA ASN A 251 5.04 5.42 -6.92
C ASN A 251 5.51 6.55 -5.98
N GLU A 252 5.24 6.45 -4.68
CA GLU A 252 5.61 7.51 -3.74
C GLU A 252 7.12 7.60 -3.49
N ARG A 253 7.86 6.48 -3.54
CA ARG A 253 9.33 6.51 -3.50
C ARG A 253 9.92 7.27 -4.69
N SER A 254 9.37 7.06 -5.89
CA SER A 254 9.77 7.83 -7.07
C SER A 254 9.46 9.33 -6.89
N ASN A 255 8.27 9.65 -6.36
CA ASN A 255 7.89 11.03 -6.07
C ASN A 255 8.78 11.70 -5.01
N LEU A 256 9.17 10.97 -3.94
CA LEU A 256 10.13 11.47 -2.95
C LEU A 256 11.51 11.75 -3.54
N ALA A 257 11.97 10.93 -4.49
CA ALA A 257 13.25 11.18 -5.17
C ALA A 257 13.20 12.49 -5.98
N ILE A 258 12.08 12.79 -6.64
CA ILE A 258 11.86 14.06 -7.36
C ILE A 258 11.81 15.24 -6.38
N LEU A 259 11.13 15.07 -5.24
CA LEU A 259 11.08 16.08 -4.18
C LEU A 259 12.47 16.35 -3.59
N SER A 260 13.31 15.32 -3.42
CA SER A 260 14.69 15.49 -2.95
C SER A 260 15.50 16.41 -3.88
N ASN A 261 15.36 16.24 -5.20
CA ASN A 261 16.01 17.11 -6.16
C ASN A 261 15.47 18.56 -6.09
N SER A 262 14.16 18.72 -5.86
CA SER A 262 13.52 20.03 -5.71
C SER A 262 13.99 20.77 -4.45
N ILE A 263 14.15 20.06 -3.33
CA ILE A 263 14.70 20.63 -2.08
C ILE A 263 16.16 21.06 -2.29
N LYS A 264 16.93 20.27 -3.04
CA LYS A 264 18.33 20.61 -3.39
C LYS A 264 18.44 21.81 -4.31
N SER A 265 17.45 22.09 -5.16
CA SER A 265 17.40 23.31 -5.98
C SER A 265 16.79 24.51 -5.26
N GLY A 266 15.99 24.30 -4.22
CA GLY A 266 15.25 25.38 -3.53
C GLY A 266 14.00 25.85 -4.29
N GLU A 267 13.68 25.20 -5.40
CA GLU A 267 12.50 25.45 -6.24
C GLU A 267 11.93 24.10 -6.67
N LEU A 268 10.60 24.01 -6.71
CA LEU A 268 9.92 22.85 -7.26
C LEU A 268 10.37 22.64 -8.71
N TYR A 269 10.89 21.45 -9.04
CA TYR A 269 11.33 21.15 -10.41
C TYR A 269 10.13 21.28 -11.37
N GLY A 270 10.14 22.34 -12.17
CA GLY A 270 8.96 22.84 -12.88
C GLY A 270 8.54 24.19 -12.31
N GLY A 271 9.33 25.21 -12.63
CA GLY A 271 9.26 26.53 -12.02
C GLY A 271 7.87 27.16 -12.04
N THR A 272 7.70 28.09 -11.10
CA THR A 272 6.55 28.98 -10.94
C THR A 272 5.82 29.30 -12.26
N PRO A 273 4.47 29.15 -12.34
CA PRO A 273 3.68 29.61 -13.49
C PRO A 273 3.66 31.14 -13.68
N GLY A 274 4.48 31.90 -12.94
CA GLY A 274 4.36 33.35 -12.80
C GLY A 274 5.39 34.20 -13.53
N LEU A 275 6.57 33.69 -13.91
CA LEU A 275 7.63 34.56 -14.47
C LEU A 275 8.47 33.98 -15.61
N THR A 276 8.12 32.82 -16.18
CA THR A 276 8.82 32.27 -17.36
C THR A 276 7.90 31.80 -18.48
N ALA A 277 6.74 32.43 -18.64
CA ALA A 277 5.87 32.26 -19.81
C ALA A 277 6.53 32.65 -21.15
N ALA A 278 7.75 33.20 -21.13
CA ALA A 278 8.54 33.49 -22.32
C ALA A 278 9.72 32.51 -22.57
N ALA A 279 10.06 31.62 -21.62
CA ALA A 279 11.25 30.76 -21.73
C ALA A 279 10.95 29.25 -21.58
N ALA A 280 9.82 28.86 -21.00
CA ALA A 280 9.35 27.46 -20.99
C ALA A 280 8.60 27.05 -22.28
N SER A 281 8.25 28.03 -23.12
CA SER A 281 7.62 27.82 -24.44
C SER A 281 8.56 27.15 -25.44
N ASN A 282 9.88 27.10 -25.18
CA ASN A 282 10.84 26.55 -26.13
C ASN A 282 11.17 25.06 -25.96
N ASN A 283 10.74 24.40 -24.86
CA ASN A 283 11.02 22.97 -24.65
C ASN A 283 9.79 22.07 -24.49
N LEU A 284 8.57 22.63 -24.34
CA LEU A 284 7.32 21.85 -24.46
C LEU A 284 6.64 22.00 -25.84
N GLN A 285 7.14 22.89 -26.70
CA GLN A 285 6.46 23.30 -27.94
C GLN A 285 7.22 22.94 -29.23
N PHE A 286 8.31 22.17 -29.14
CA PHE A 286 9.11 21.78 -30.32
C PHE A 286 8.89 20.33 -30.77
N ALA A 287 7.76 19.71 -30.43
CA ALA A 287 7.37 18.39 -30.94
C ALA A 287 6.00 18.38 -31.65
N SER A 288 5.37 19.54 -31.83
CA SER A 288 4.08 19.68 -32.50
C SER A 288 4.16 20.22 -33.94
N SER A 289 5.35 20.61 -34.42
CA SER A 289 5.52 21.24 -35.74
C SER A 289 6.07 20.30 -36.84
N GLY A 290 6.28 19.02 -36.55
CA GLY A 290 6.68 18.01 -37.54
C GLY A 290 5.52 17.10 -37.91
N THR A 291 5.50 16.60 -39.15
CA THR A 291 4.59 15.51 -39.54
C THR A 291 4.99 14.25 -38.76
N PRO A 292 4.08 13.62 -37.98
CA PRO A 292 4.39 12.38 -37.30
C PRO A 292 4.67 11.30 -38.34
N LEU A 293 5.71 10.50 -38.11
CA LEU A 293 6.05 9.36 -38.95
C LEU A 293 4.97 8.27 -38.81
N VAL A 294 4.51 8.04 -37.58
CA VAL A 294 3.44 7.08 -37.25
C VAL A 294 2.58 7.67 -36.15
N VAL A 295 1.27 7.50 -36.27
CA VAL A 295 0.29 7.75 -35.21
C VAL A 295 -0.37 6.42 -34.86
N VAL A 296 -0.10 5.92 -33.66
CA VAL A 296 -0.73 4.70 -33.12
C VAL A 296 -1.87 5.12 -32.22
N ARG A 297 -3.10 4.79 -32.60
CA ARG A 297 -4.30 5.10 -31.82
C ARG A 297 -4.67 3.89 -31.00
N PHE A 298 -4.81 4.05 -29.68
CA PHE A 298 -5.23 2.99 -28.77
C PHE A 298 -6.73 3.12 -28.48
N ASP A 299 -7.55 2.96 -29.52
CA ASP A 299 -9.02 2.97 -29.41
C ASP A 299 -9.60 1.62 -28.93
N ARG A 300 -8.82 0.54 -29.07
CA ARG A 300 -9.20 -0.83 -28.71
C ARG A 300 -8.08 -1.54 -27.95
N PRO A 301 -8.40 -2.56 -27.12
CA PRO A 301 -7.37 -3.43 -26.56
C PRO A 301 -6.65 -4.21 -27.68
N ASN A 302 -5.34 -4.42 -27.52
CA ASN A 302 -4.48 -5.13 -28.48
C ASN A 302 -4.48 -4.52 -29.90
N VAL A 303 -4.04 -3.26 -30.02
CA VAL A 303 -3.85 -2.64 -31.34
C VAL A 303 -2.62 -3.23 -32.01
N ASP A 304 -2.78 -3.79 -33.21
CA ASP A 304 -1.70 -4.32 -34.04
C ASP A 304 -0.93 -3.19 -34.74
N TYR A 305 -0.11 -2.45 -33.98
CA TYR A 305 0.68 -1.32 -34.50
C TYR A 305 2.07 -1.70 -35.00
N GLN A 306 2.56 -2.90 -34.65
CA GLN A 306 3.94 -3.32 -34.84
C GLN A 306 4.33 -3.37 -36.32
N GLN A 307 3.45 -3.88 -37.20
CA GLN A 307 3.75 -4.00 -38.63
C GLN A 307 3.88 -2.64 -39.32
N VAL A 308 2.97 -1.71 -39.00
CA VAL A 308 2.98 -0.34 -39.54
C VAL A 308 4.18 0.43 -39.00
N LEU A 309 4.49 0.25 -37.72
CA LEU A 309 5.64 0.86 -37.07
C LEU A 309 6.96 0.37 -37.68
N TYR A 310 7.10 -0.94 -37.92
CA TYR A 310 8.28 -1.53 -38.54
C TYR A 310 8.53 -0.99 -39.95
N ALA A 311 7.49 -0.98 -40.79
CA ALA A 311 7.60 -0.47 -42.16
C ALA A 311 8.02 1.02 -42.19
N ALA A 312 7.42 1.83 -41.32
CA ALA A 312 7.74 3.25 -41.21
C ALA A 312 9.16 3.50 -40.67
N LEU A 313 9.61 2.71 -39.69
CA LEU A 313 10.96 2.80 -39.15
C LEU A 313 12.02 2.39 -40.16
N ASN A 314 11.82 1.30 -40.90
CA ASN A 314 12.74 0.89 -41.96
C ASN A 314 12.86 1.94 -43.06
N GLN A 315 11.75 2.51 -43.51
CA GLN A 315 11.76 3.60 -44.48
C GLN A 315 12.50 4.83 -43.94
N ALA A 316 12.27 5.18 -42.68
CA ALA A 316 12.94 6.29 -42.02
C ALA A 316 14.46 6.07 -41.91
N LEU A 317 14.89 4.89 -41.47
CA LEU A 317 16.29 4.53 -41.30
C LEU A 317 17.04 4.40 -42.63
N GLN A 318 16.36 3.93 -43.70
CA GLN A 318 16.91 3.92 -45.06
C GLN A 318 17.17 5.34 -45.58
N SER A 319 16.25 6.27 -45.30
CA SER A 319 16.41 7.68 -45.70
C SER A 319 17.40 8.46 -44.82
N ARG A 320 17.49 8.11 -43.53
CA ARG A 320 18.29 8.79 -42.51
C ARG A 320 18.87 7.77 -41.51
N PRO A 321 20.08 7.23 -41.76
CA PRO A 321 20.68 6.20 -40.89
C PRO A 321 21.06 6.74 -39.49
N ASN A 322 21.16 8.06 -39.33
CA ASN A 322 21.46 8.73 -38.07
C ASN A 322 20.26 9.45 -37.45
N ALA A 323 19.02 9.09 -37.84
CA ALA A 323 17.81 9.67 -37.28
C ALA A 323 17.70 9.42 -35.76
N ASN A 324 17.31 10.47 -35.03
CA ASN A 324 16.83 10.35 -33.66
C ASN A 324 15.29 10.23 -33.70
N PHE A 325 14.70 9.55 -32.73
CA PHE A 325 13.25 9.39 -32.65
C PHE A 325 12.70 10.01 -31.37
N GLN A 326 11.53 10.61 -31.48
CA GLN A 326 10.79 11.13 -30.34
C GLN A 326 9.41 10.46 -30.29
N VAL A 327 9.14 9.78 -29.18
CA VAL A 327 7.87 9.10 -28.91
C VAL A 327 7.04 10.00 -28.00
N VAL A 328 5.94 10.54 -28.52
CA VAL A 328 5.06 11.45 -27.80
C VAL A 328 3.79 10.71 -27.40
N ALA A 329 3.60 10.53 -26.10
CA ALA A 329 2.34 10.09 -25.51
C ALA A 329 1.33 11.23 -25.56
N VAL A 330 0.27 11.10 -26.35
CA VAL A 330 -0.79 12.09 -26.47
C VAL A 330 -2.03 11.58 -25.74
N ALA A 331 -2.44 12.33 -24.71
CA ALA A 331 -3.66 12.04 -23.96
C ALA A 331 -4.81 12.99 -24.36
N PRO A 332 -6.06 12.49 -24.44
CA PRO A 332 -7.22 13.33 -24.65
C PRO A 332 -7.45 14.25 -23.44
N THR A 333 -7.86 15.50 -23.69
CA THR A 333 -8.24 16.46 -22.62
C THR A 333 -9.74 16.49 -22.34
N ARG A 334 -10.50 15.52 -22.85
CA ARG A 334 -11.96 15.43 -22.64
C ARG A 334 -12.28 14.75 -21.31
N GLY A 335 -13.10 15.40 -20.49
CA GLY A 335 -13.60 14.87 -19.22
C GLY A 335 -13.14 15.67 -17.99
N ASN A 336 -13.34 15.09 -16.80
CA ASN A 336 -12.96 15.70 -15.52
C ASN A 336 -11.45 15.57 -15.27
N ALA A 337 -10.87 16.40 -14.39
CA ALA A 337 -9.43 16.42 -14.11
C ALA A 337 -8.83 15.04 -13.76
N ALA A 338 -9.57 14.21 -13.00
CA ALA A 338 -9.17 12.84 -12.67
C ALA A 338 -9.08 11.93 -13.92
N SER A 339 -10.03 12.06 -14.85
CA SER A 339 -10.03 11.27 -16.10
C SER A 339 -8.88 11.67 -17.03
N VAL A 340 -8.51 12.95 -17.07
CA VAL A 340 -7.35 13.44 -17.84
C VAL A 340 -6.04 12.91 -17.25
N GLN A 341 -5.91 12.87 -15.91
CA GLN A 341 -4.74 12.29 -15.25
C GLN A 341 -4.61 10.78 -15.50
N MET A 342 -5.73 10.05 -15.46
CA MET A 342 -5.74 8.63 -15.82
C MET A 342 -5.35 8.44 -17.29
N ALA A 343 -5.93 9.21 -18.21
CA ALA A 343 -5.61 9.15 -19.63
C ALA A 343 -4.13 9.47 -19.92
N GLN A 344 -3.54 10.45 -19.22
CA GLN A 344 -2.11 10.75 -19.30
C GLN A 344 -1.24 9.58 -18.83
N THR A 345 -1.62 8.95 -17.72
CA THR A 345 -0.89 7.78 -17.19
C THR A 345 -0.96 6.61 -18.17
N THR A 346 -2.15 6.34 -18.73
CA THR A 346 -2.36 5.30 -19.73
C THR A 346 -1.58 5.58 -21.02
N ALA A 347 -1.62 6.82 -21.54
CA ALA A 347 -0.86 7.21 -22.73
C ALA A 347 0.66 7.03 -22.53
N ARG A 348 1.17 7.33 -21.34
CA ARG A 348 2.58 7.09 -21.00
C ARG A 348 2.96 5.61 -21.02
N ARG A 349 2.11 4.73 -20.49
CA ARG A 349 2.32 3.27 -20.54
C ARG A 349 2.39 2.78 -21.99
N HIS A 350 1.42 3.18 -22.81
CA HIS A 350 1.43 2.84 -24.23
C HIS A 350 2.67 3.35 -24.98
N ALA A 351 3.17 4.55 -24.66
CA ALA A 351 4.41 5.06 -25.23
C ALA A 351 5.63 4.22 -24.81
N GLN A 352 5.65 3.68 -23.59
CA GLN A 352 6.70 2.76 -23.14
C GLN A 352 6.65 1.42 -23.88
N ASP A 353 5.45 0.90 -24.14
CA ASP A 353 5.27 -0.33 -24.93
C ASP A 353 5.75 -0.15 -26.37
N VAL A 354 5.39 0.96 -27.00
CA VAL A 354 5.87 1.34 -28.34
C VAL A 354 7.39 1.47 -28.35
N MET A 355 8.00 2.15 -27.37
CA MET A 355 9.45 2.24 -27.23
C MET A 355 10.13 0.87 -27.13
N ARG A 356 9.54 -0.05 -26.36
CA ARG A 356 10.06 -1.41 -26.24
C ARG A 356 9.99 -2.14 -27.57
N SER A 357 8.88 -2.02 -28.30
CA SER A 357 8.76 -2.57 -29.66
C SER A 357 9.81 -1.96 -30.61
N MET A 358 10.04 -0.64 -30.56
CA MET A 358 11.08 0.02 -31.37
C MET A 358 12.48 -0.49 -31.04
N THR A 359 12.74 -0.78 -29.76
CA THR A 359 14.03 -1.33 -29.31
C THR A 359 14.23 -2.75 -29.83
N ASP A 360 13.19 -3.59 -29.75
CA ASP A 360 13.20 -4.96 -30.28
C ASP A 360 13.42 -4.98 -31.81
N MET A 361 12.88 -3.98 -32.50
CA MET A 361 13.07 -3.75 -33.94
C MET A 361 14.43 -3.11 -34.30
N GLY A 362 15.34 -2.93 -33.34
CA GLY A 362 16.73 -2.54 -33.57
C GLY A 362 17.04 -1.04 -33.42
N VAL A 363 16.10 -0.21 -32.94
CA VAL A 363 16.38 1.20 -32.65
C VAL A 363 17.01 1.32 -31.25
N PRO A 364 18.24 1.85 -31.11
CA PRO A 364 18.87 2.01 -29.80
C PRO A 364 18.08 2.99 -28.91
N ALA A 365 17.89 2.65 -27.64
CA ALA A 365 17.22 3.51 -26.66
C ALA A 365 17.87 4.90 -26.52
N SER A 366 19.20 5.00 -26.74
CA SER A 366 19.94 6.27 -26.73
C SER A 366 19.53 7.22 -27.85
N ARG A 367 18.91 6.72 -28.92
CA ARG A 367 18.39 7.53 -30.03
C ARG A 367 16.90 7.86 -29.85
N MET A 368 16.28 7.44 -28.77
CA MET A 368 14.85 7.62 -28.52
C MET A 368 14.62 8.52 -27.29
N ASN A 369 13.64 9.41 -27.39
CA ASN A 369 13.20 10.24 -26.26
C ASN A 369 11.68 10.15 -26.11
N VAL A 370 11.18 10.08 -24.87
CA VAL A 370 9.75 10.06 -24.56
C VAL A 370 9.31 11.43 -24.08
N ALA A 371 8.25 11.96 -24.69
CA ALA A 371 7.56 13.14 -24.21
C ALA A 371 6.08 12.83 -23.97
N SER A 372 5.42 13.63 -23.14
CA SER A 372 3.96 13.58 -22.99
C SER A 372 3.36 14.90 -23.40
N SER A 373 2.26 14.83 -24.15
CA SER A 373 1.47 15.98 -24.59
C SER A 373 -0.01 15.68 -24.43
N THR A 374 -0.83 16.71 -24.50
CA THR A 374 -2.28 16.62 -24.42
C THR A 374 -2.89 17.30 -25.62
N ASP A 375 -3.82 16.62 -26.29
CA ASP A 375 -4.47 17.14 -27.50
C ASP A 375 -6.00 17.14 -27.32
N PRO A 376 -6.66 18.31 -27.41
CA PRO A 376 -8.12 18.40 -27.36
C PRO A 376 -8.84 17.71 -28.52
N ALA A 377 -8.18 17.57 -29.67
CA ALA A 377 -8.74 16.91 -30.85
C ALA A 377 -8.70 15.38 -30.73
N ALA A 378 -7.83 14.82 -29.89
CA ALA A 378 -7.72 13.39 -29.68
C ALA A 378 -8.97 12.84 -28.94
N ALA A 379 -9.54 11.76 -29.45
CA ALA A 379 -10.67 11.06 -28.83
C ALA A 379 -10.25 9.92 -27.88
N SER A 380 -9.03 9.41 -28.06
CA SER A 380 -8.45 8.29 -27.33
C SER A 380 -6.97 8.57 -27.08
N SER A 381 -6.35 7.81 -26.17
CA SER A 381 -4.90 7.85 -26.00
C SER A 381 -4.22 7.40 -27.30
N GLU A 382 -3.21 8.15 -27.74
CA GLU A 382 -2.45 7.83 -28.94
C GLU A 382 -0.97 8.12 -28.75
N VAL A 383 -0.13 7.41 -29.48
CA VAL A 383 1.32 7.57 -29.46
C VAL A 383 1.76 8.04 -30.83
N ARG A 384 2.42 9.20 -30.87
CA ARG A 384 2.94 9.80 -32.10
C ARG A 384 4.46 9.67 -32.11
N VAL A 385 5.01 9.06 -33.16
CA VAL A 385 6.46 8.91 -33.33
C VAL A 385 6.94 9.94 -34.34
N PHE A 386 7.95 10.72 -33.96
CA PHE A 386 8.57 11.74 -34.80
C PHE A 386 10.04 11.40 -35.05
N ILE A 387 10.55 11.87 -36.19
CA ILE A 387 11.98 11.84 -36.52
C ILE A 387 12.56 13.21 -36.15
N ARG A 388 13.74 13.21 -35.51
CA ARG A 388 14.55 14.36 -35.15
C ARG A 388 15.78 14.44 -36.03
#